data_AF-A0A1F2QB90-F1
#
_entry.id   AF-A0A1F2QB90-F1
#
_cell.length_a   1.000
_cell.length_b   1.000
_cell.length_c   1.000
_cell.angle_alpha   90.00
_cell.angle_beta   90.00
_cell.angle_gamma   90.00
#
_symmetry.space_group_name_H-M   'P 1'
#
loop_
_entity.id
_entity.type
_entity.pdbx_description
1 polymer ?
#
loop_
_entity_poly.entity_id
_entity_poly.type
_entity_poly.pdbx_seq_one_letter_code
_entity_poly.pdbx_strand_id
1 'polypeptide(L)'
;MLAWDGRELLAMMPPQVWRGLDAVTWIEVPTDFGNLNPRFLTFAGDRFFAFCPPFLWGAGQLKASPDGKHWSIVEQPRLGDVFQVISTGSLYVAVGGPNPWVDTSRDTVSWSAQLLPPAGGAYPYLHDVAWDGRSLVAVGMSGLIVTSSDGLVWSVQSSGVSTSLYAVATTTDGFVCGGEGGTLLASADAMLWRSEGVPTQSTIVRLVAAGHRTLAVTSDGSVLVRTCEQLHRPRRHLVHLP
;
A
#
# COMPACT_ATOMS: atom_id res chain seq x y z
N MET A 1 -7.85 8.41 9.66
CA MET A 1 -7.17 7.25 9.05
C MET A 1 -7.76 5.96 9.61
N LEU A 2 -7.63 4.82 8.93
CA LEU A 2 -8.27 3.55 9.30
C LEU A 2 -7.32 2.36 9.04
N ALA A 3 -7.28 1.38 9.94
CA ALA A 3 -6.61 0.09 9.74
C ALA A 3 -7.45 -1.06 10.32
N TRP A 4 -7.23 -2.27 9.82
CA TRP A 4 -7.91 -3.50 10.26
C TRP A 4 -6.87 -4.55 10.66
N ASP A 5 -6.98 -5.12 11.85
CA ASP A 5 -6.01 -6.11 12.36
C ASP A 5 -6.43 -7.59 12.15
N GLY A 6 -7.53 -7.82 11.42
CA GLY A 6 -8.15 -9.14 11.30
C GLY A 6 -9.29 -9.39 12.27
N ARG A 7 -9.50 -8.51 13.27
CA ARG A 7 -10.52 -8.66 14.32
C ARG A 7 -11.32 -7.40 14.57
N GLU A 8 -10.66 -6.25 14.57
CA GLU A 8 -11.28 -4.95 14.80
C GLU A 8 -10.65 -3.84 13.95
N LEU A 9 -11.46 -2.81 13.69
CA LEU A 9 -11.03 -1.60 13.02
C LEU A 9 -10.44 -0.64 14.05
N LEU A 10 -9.34 0.00 13.67
CA LEU A 10 -8.74 1.11 14.38
C LEU A 10 -8.86 2.36 13.51
N ALA A 11 -9.62 3.34 13.97
CA ALA A 11 -9.68 4.67 13.37
C ALA A 11 -8.85 5.65 14.22
N MET A 12 -8.10 6.52 13.56
CA MET A 12 -7.25 7.50 14.21
C MET A 12 -7.48 8.90 13.63
N MET A 13 -7.81 9.84 14.51
CA MET A 13 -7.87 11.29 14.29
C MET A 13 -7.29 11.95 15.54
N PRO A 14 -5.96 12.13 15.62
CA PRO A 14 -5.33 12.41 16.90
C PRO A 14 -5.80 13.69 17.58
N PRO A 15 -5.81 13.72 18.93
CA PRO A 15 -5.29 12.67 19.82
C PRO A 15 -6.20 11.45 19.97
N GLN A 16 -7.35 11.47 19.31
CA GLN A 16 -8.40 10.49 19.52
C GLN A 16 -8.19 9.26 18.64
N VAL A 17 -8.42 8.11 19.24
CA VAL A 17 -8.37 6.80 18.60
C VAL A 17 -9.68 6.11 18.91
N TRP A 18 -10.28 5.50 17.90
CA TRP A 18 -11.53 4.76 18.03
C TRP A 18 -11.36 3.34 17.55
N ARG A 19 -12.12 2.43 18.14
CA ARG A 19 -12.21 1.04 17.75
C ARG A 19 -13.64 0.65 17.44
N GLY A 20 -13.80 -0.24 16.47
CA GLY A 20 -15.09 -0.73 16.03
C GLY A 20 -14.97 -2.14 15.46
N LEU A 21 -15.97 -2.98 15.72
CA LEU A 21 -16.05 -4.29 15.05
C LEU A 21 -16.64 -4.16 13.64
N ASP A 22 -17.35 -3.06 13.40
CA ASP A 22 -17.88 -2.66 12.11
C ASP A 22 -17.55 -1.20 11.84
N ALA A 23 -17.73 -0.75 10.60
CA ALA A 23 -17.44 0.62 10.20
C ALA A 23 -18.53 1.62 10.65
N VAL A 24 -19.43 1.24 11.56
CA VAL A 24 -20.62 2.02 11.95
C VAL A 24 -20.57 2.38 13.44
N THR A 25 -20.18 1.44 14.28
CA THR A 25 -20.15 1.55 15.73
C THR A 25 -18.72 1.72 16.22
N TRP A 26 -18.51 2.80 16.97
CA TRP A 26 -17.17 3.23 17.39
C TRP A 26 -17.13 3.52 18.87
N ILE A 27 -16.05 3.08 19.51
CA ILE A 27 -15.74 3.35 20.91
C ILE A 27 -14.40 4.08 20.92
N GLU A 28 -14.38 5.28 21.49
CA GLU A 28 -13.13 6.01 21.72
C GLU A 28 -12.30 5.27 22.79
N VAL A 29 -11.02 5.06 22.50
CA VAL A 29 -10.09 4.38 23.40
C VAL A 29 -8.98 5.34 23.82
N PRO A 30 -8.64 5.41 25.13
CA PRO A 30 -7.47 6.13 25.58
C PRO A 30 -6.20 5.59 24.90
N THR A 31 -5.31 6.50 24.51
CA THR A 31 -4.03 6.17 23.87
C THR A 31 -2.91 7.06 24.39
N ASP A 32 -1.69 6.55 24.37
CA ASP A 32 -0.46 7.30 24.60
C ASP A 32 0.13 7.92 23.30
N PHE A 33 -0.62 7.88 22.17
CA PHE A 33 -0.14 8.38 20.88
C PHE A 33 0.31 9.84 20.93
N GLY A 34 -0.40 10.65 21.72
CA GLY A 34 -0.18 12.09 21.88
C GLY A 34 -0.81 12.92 20.76
N ASN A 35 -0.49 14.21 20.72
CA ASN A 35 -1.04 15.20 19.76
C ASN A 35 -0.28 15.25 18.42
N LEU A 36 0.31 14.13 17.99
CA LEU A 36 0.98 14.07 16.68
C LEU A 36 -0.04 13.94 15.55
N ASN A 37 0.29 14.40 14.35
CA ASN A 37 -0.58 14.34 13.18
C ASN A 37 -0.04 13.31 12.16
N PRO A 38 -0.41 12.04 12.24
CA PRO A 38 0.08 11.01 11.34
C PRO A 38 -0.53 11.16 9.96
N ARG A 39 0.25 10.82 8.94
CA ARG A 39 -0.18 10.82 7.52
C ARG A 39 -0.85 9.51 7.12
N PHE A 40 -0.47 8.40 7.74
CA PHE A 40 -1.12 7.11 7.52
C PHE A 40 -1.21 6.30 8.81
N LEU A 41 -2.13 5.33 8.76
CA LEU A 41 -2.28 4.24 9.72
C LEU A 41 -2.43 2.96 8.91
N THR A 42 -1.64 1.93 9.22
CA THR A 42 -1.76 0.60 8.60
C THR A 42 -1.60 -0.48 9.67
N PHE A 43 -2.06 -1.69 9.37
CA PHE A 43 -1.76 -2.88 10.15
C PHE A 43 -0.92 -3.81 9.30
N ALA A 44 0.24 -4.22 9.82
CA ALA A 44 1.17 -5.09 9.13
C ALA A 44 1.68 -6.14 10.10
N GLY A 45 1.63 -7.41 9.70
CA GLY A 45 2.09 -8.53 10.52
C GLY A 45 1.25 -8.66 11.79
N ASP A 46 1.80 -8.21 12.91
CA ASP A 46 1.18 -8.25 14.23
C ASP A 46 1.00 -6.88 14.89
N ARG A 47 1.14 -5.78 14.15
CA ARG A 47 1.16 -4.42 14.71
C ARG A 47 0.55 -3.39 13.79
N PHE A 48 0.00 -2.35 14.41
CA PHE A 48 -0.30 -1.08 13.77
C PHE A 48 0.97 -0.27 13.58
N PHE A 49 1.05 0.46 12.47
CA PHE A 49 2.08 1.46 12.19
C PHE A 49 1.43 2.78 11.82
N ALA A 50 2.01 3.87 12.31
CA ALA A 50 1.60 5.22 11.98
C ALA A 50 2.82 6.11 11.79
N PHE A 51 2.87 6.86 10.69
CA PHE A 51 3.97 7.78 10.42
C PHE A 51 3.56 9.22 10.67
N CYS A 52 4.33 9.91 11.52
CA CYS A 52 4.18 11.31 11.85
C CYS A 52 5.26 12.12 11.13
N PRO A 53 4.93 12.93 10.12
CA PRO A 53 5.91 13.83 9.51
C PRO A 53 6.44 14.82 10.54
N PRO A 54 7.65 15.36 10.31
CA PRO A 54 8.24 16.32 11.24
C PRO A 54 7.42 17.62 11.25
N PHE A 55 7.22 18.22 12.43
CA PHE A 55 6.46 19.47 12.58
C PHE A 55 7.23 20.70 12.06
N LEU A 56 8.57 20.62 12.09
CA LEU A 56 9.54 21.62 11.59
C LEU A 56 10.75 20.87 11.01
N TRP A 57 11.94 21.48 10.97
CA TRP A 57 13.19 20.80 10.63
C TRP A 57 13.41 19.56 11.51
N GLY A 58 13.55 18.40 10.90
CA GLY A 58 13.73 17.12 11.59
C GLY A 58 13.31 15.94 10.71
N ALA A 59 13.47 14.73 11.23
CA ALA A 59 12.99 13.51 10.57
C ALA A 59 11.64 13.09 11.15
N GLY A 60 10.74 12.60 10.29
CA GLY A 60 9.45 12.08 10.73
C GLY A 60 9.59 10.83 11.61
N GLN A 61 8.58 10.56 12.42
CA GLN A 61 8.58 9.44 13.36
C GLN A 61 7.63 8.34 12.89
N LEU A 62 8.17 7.16 12.62
CA LEU A 62 7.36 5.95 12.54
C LEU A 62 7.09 5.47 13.97
N LYS A 63 5.81 5.30 14.31
CA LYS A 63 5.38 4.68 15.56
C LYS A 63 4.71 3.35 15.26
N ALA A 64 4.79 2.42 16.20
CA ALA A 64 4.12 1.13 16.10
C ALA A 64 3.47 0.72 17.41
N SER A 65 2.39 -0.06 17.30
CA SER A 65 1.59 -0.51 18.43
C SER A 65 1.01 -1.90 18.17
N PRO A 66 1.21 -2.88 19.06
CA PRO A 66 0.55 -4.18 18.95
C PRO A 66 -0.97 -4.13 19.17
N ASP A 67 -1.46 -3.15 19.92
CA ASP A 67 -2.84 -3.09 20.42
C ASP A 67 -3.61 -1.82 20.01
N GLY A 68 -2.94 -0.91 19.29
CA GLY A 68 -3.48 0.39 18.88
C GLY A 68 -3.62 1.41 20.01
N LYS A 69 -3.22 1.06 21.24
CA LYS A 69 -3.35 1.90 22.45
C LYS A 69 -2.00 2.42 22.92
N HIS A 70 -1.01 1.52 22.98
CA HIS A 70 0.34 1.81 23.43
C HIS A 70 1.31 1.88 22.24
N TRP A 71 1.92 3.04 22.03
CA TRP A 71 2.70 3.36 20.84
C TRP A 71 4.14 3.67 21.18
N SER A 72 5.05 2.89 20.61
CA SER A 72 6.49 3.13 20.71
C SER A 72 7.02 3.71 19.40
N ILE A 73 8.02 4.59 19.51
CA ILE A 73 8.80 5.01 18.34
C ILE A 73 9.55 3.79 17.80
N VAL A 74 9.48 3.61 16.49
CA VAL A 74 10.33 2.68 15.75
C VAL A 74 11.61 3.44 15.39
N GLU A 75 12.76 3.02 15.92
CA GLU A 75 14.03 3.67 15.61
C GLU A 75 14.25 3.64 14.09
N GLN A 76 14.48 4.84 13.54
CA GLN A 76 13.93 5.20 12.24
C GLN A 76 14.43 4.35 11.08
N PRO A 77 13.53 4.01 10.14
CA PRO A 77 13.89 3.78 8.76
C PRO A 77 14.62 5.01 8.18
N ARG A 78 15.71 4.83 7.41
CA ARG A 78 16.42 5.94 6.73
C ARG A 78 15.58 6.61 5.62
N LEU A 79 14.35 6.15 5.43
CA LEU A 79 13.39 6.61 4.42
C LEU A 79 13.15 8.12 4.43
N GLY A 80 13.26 8.78 5.58
CA GLY A 80 12.75 10.15 5.74
C GLY A 80 11.23 10.09 5.91
N ASP A 81 10.48 10.41 4.86
CA ASP A 81 9.03 10.24 4.85
C ASP A 81 8.67 8.79 4.55
N VAL A 82 7.98 8.12 5.47
CA VAL A 82 7.41 6.78 5.25
C VAL A 82 6.00 6.95 4.69
N PHE A 83 5.69 6.25 3.60
CA PHE A 83 4.36 6.29 2.99
C PHE A 83 3.56 5.01 3.19
N GLN A 84 4.24 3.86 3.30
CA GLN A 84 3.58 2.57 3.50
C GLN A 84 4.50 1.60 4.27
N VAL A 85 3.88 0.73 5.08
CA VAL A 85 4.52 -0.43 5.71
C VAL A 85 3.64 -1.66 5.50
N ILE A 86 4.23 -2.76 5.05
CA ILE A 86 3.57 -4.07 4.93
C ILE A 86 4.38 -5.17 5.60
N SER A 87 3.78 -6.36 5.75
CA SER A 87 4.48 -7.56 6.18
C SER A 87 4.31 -8.69 5.16
N THR A 88 5.40 -9.40 4.88
CA THR A 88 5.39 -10.65 4.10
C THR A 88 5.15 -11.88 4.98
N GLY A 89 4.91 -11.68 6.28
CA GLY A 89 4.87 -12.71 7.31
C GLY A 89 6.22 -12.97 7.99
N SER A 90 7.34 -12.81 7.28
CA SER A 90 8.70 -12.98 7.84
C SER A 90 9.57 -11.72 7.78
N LEU A 91 9.07 -10.69 7.08
CA LEU A 91 9.77 -9.43 6.86
C LEU A 91 8.76 -8.28 6.83
N TYR A 92 9.05 -7.23 7.56
CA TYR A 92 8.45 -5.92 7.41
C TYR A 92 9.16 -5.18 6.30
N VAL A 93 8.38 -4.55 5.41
CA VAL A 93 8.88 -3.75 4.29
C VAL A 93 8.23 -2.38 4.37
N ALA A 94 9.05 -1.34 4.44
CA ALA A 94 8.63 0.05 4.45
C ALA A 94 9.16 0.77 3.22
N VAL A 95 8.33 1.62 2.61
CA VAL A 95 8.70 2.42 1.44
C VAL A 95 8.40 3.90 1.67
N GLY A 96 9.17 4.76 1.02
CA GLY A 96 9.18 6.19 1.34
C GLY A 96 10.01 7.05 0.39
N GLY A 97 10.39 8.23 0.86
CA GLY A 97 11.46 9.02 0.26
C GLY A 97 11.90 10.26 1.04
N PRO A 98 12.97 10.95 0.58
CA PRO A 98 12.98 11.58 -0.75
C PRO A 98 13.64 10.82 -1.90
N ASN A 99 14.06 9.58 -1.68
CA ASN A 99 14.61 8.69 -2.70
C ASN A 99 13.85 7.36 -2.68
N PRO A 100 14.01 6.47 -3.67
CA PRO A 100 13.35 5.16 -3.66
C PRO A 100 14.07 4.23 -2.68
N TRP A 101 14.02 4.59 -1.40
CA TRP A 101 14.50 3.77 -0.31
C TRP A 101 13.45 2.71 -0.01
N VAL A 102 13.94 1.50 0.25
CA VAL A 102 13.18 0.42 0.85
C VAL A 102 13.89 0.05 2.13
N ASP A 103 13.15 0.05 3.23
CA ASP A 103 13.66 -0.36 4.52
C ASP A 103 12.98 -1.65 4.93
N THR A 104 13.78 -2.58 5.47
CA THR A 104 13.29 -3.89 5.89
C THR A 104 13.66 -4.22 7.31
N SER A 105 12.81 -4.96 8.00
CA SER A 105 13.04 -5.42 9.36
C SER A 105 12.39 -6.76 9.62
N ARG A 106 12.98 -7.59 10.48
CA ARG A 106 12.37 -8.85 10.93
C ARG A 106 11.72 -8.75 12.31
N ASP A 107 12.07 -7.72 13.08
CA ASP A 107 11.71 -7.56 14.49
C ASP A 107 11.04 -6.20 14.80
N THR A 108 10.92 -5.31 13.80
CA THR A 108 10.42 -3.93 13.92
C THR A 108 11.27 -3.01 14.79
N VAL A 109 12.43 -3.48 15.24
CA VAL A 109 13.40 -2.74 16.06
C VAL A 109 14.61 -2.39 15.22
N SER A 110 15.16 -3.37 14.49
CA SER A 110 16.34 -3.23 13.65
C SER A 110 15.92 -3.10 12.20
N TRP A 111 16.17 -1.95 11.58
CA TRP A 111 15.83 -1.69 10.18
C TRP A 111 17.08 -1.59 9.30
N SER A 112 17.02 -2.22 8.13
CA SER A 112 18.05 -2.17 7.10
C SER A 112 17.52 -1.42 5.89
N ALA A 113 18.16 -0.30 5.58
CA ALA A 113 17.78 0.59 4.49
C ALA A 113 18.58 0.29 3.22
N GLN A 114 17.88 0.20 2.10
CA GLN A 114 18.47 0.02 0.77
C GLN A 114 17.95 1.08 -0.19
N LEU A 115 18.88 1.81 -0.80
CA LEU A 115 18.57 2.71 -1.90
C LEU A 115 18.47 1.89 -3.18
N LEU A 116 17.32 1.97 -3.85
CA LEU A 116 17.15 1.31 -5.14
C LEU A 116 17.83 2.08 -6.27
N PRO A 117 18.26 1.40 -7.35
CA PRO A 117 18.85 2.06 -8.51
C PRO A 117 17.90 3.13 -9.06
N PRO A 118 18.42 4.30 -9.49
CA PRO A 118 17.58 5.32 -10.10
C PRO A 118 16.96 4.79 -11.39
N ALA A 119 15.63 4.71 -11.42
CA ALA A 119 14.88 4.46 -12.64
C ALA A 119 14.69 5.80 -13.39
N GLY A 120 15.74 6.25 -14.08
CA GLY A 120 15.64 7.28 -15.11
C GLY A 120 15.11 8.68 -14.73
N GLY A 121 15.04 9.03 -13.44
CA GLY A 121 14.56 10.34 -12.98
C GLY A 121 15.29 10.86 -11.75
N ALA A 122 15.23 12.17 -11.51
CA ALA A 122 15.77 12.80 -10.30
C ALA A 122 14.90 12.41 -9.09
N TYR A 123 15.37 11.46 -8.29
CA TYR A 123 14.87 11.14 -6.95
C TYR A 123 13.38 10.72 -6.83
N PRO A 124 12.95 9.58 -7.42
CA PRO A 124 11.56 9.15 -7.31
C PRO A 124 11.22 8.62 -5.91
N TYR A 125 10.16 9.15 -5.27
CA TYR A 125 9.57 8.53 -4.06
C TYR A 125 8.95 7.19 -4.42
N LEU A 126 8.94 6.24 -3.47
CA LEU A 126 8.05 5.09 -3.51
C LEU A 126 6.81 5.40 -2.66
N HIS A 127 5.64 5.41 -3.28
CA HIS A 127 4.38 5.83 -2.66
C HIS A 127 3.63 4.69 -1.96
N ASP A 128 3.76 3.46 -2.46
CA ASP A 128 3.00 2.33 -1.94
C ASP A 128 3.71 1.00 -2.27
N VAL A 129 3.38 -0.05 -1.52
CA VAL A 129 3.93 -1.40 -1.69
C VAL A 129 2.89 -2.47 -1.37
N ALA A 130 2.85 -3.54 -2.16
CA ALA A 130 1.96 -4.69 -1.97
C ALA A 130 2.73 -6.02 -2.06
N TRP A 131 2.17 -7.06 -1.43
CA TRP A 131 2.67 -8.44 -1.42
C TRP A 131 1.53 -9.40 -1.76
N ASP A 132 1.77 -10.39 -2.62
CA ASP A 132 0.79 -11.42 -2.98
C ASP A 132 1.09 -12.82 -2.41
N GLY A 133 2.12 -12.93 -1.57
CA GLY A 133 2.63 -14.22 -1.10
C GLY A 133 3.82 -14.76 -1.90
N ARG A 134 4.17 -14.13 -3.04
CA ARG A 134 5.29 -14.54 -3.91
C ARG A 134 6.14 -13.38 -4.42
N SER A 135 5.55 -12.23 -4.66
CA SER A 135 6.19 -11.04 -5.22
C SER A 135 5.75 -9.77 -4.51
N LEU A 136 6.73 -8.92 -4.21
CA LEU A 136 6.57 -7.56 -3.75
C LEU A 136 6.53 -6.66 -4.98
N VAL A 137 5.63 -5.68 -4.95
CA VAL A 137 5.56 -4.61 -5.94
C VAL A 137 5.53 -3.30 -5.18
N ALA A 138 6.50 -2.41 -5.43
CA ALA A 138 6.45 -1.04 -4.97
C ALA A 138 6.33 -0.09 -6.17
N VAL A 139 5.55 0.96 -6.00
CA VAL A 139 5.24 1.94 -7.05
C VAL A 139 5.59 3.35 -6.62
N GLY A 140 5.89 4.22 -7.57
CA GLY A 140 6.38 5.56 -7.26
C GLY A 140 6.24 6.59 -8.37
N MET A 141 6.97 7.68 -8.19
CA MET A 141 7.04 8.77 -9.16
C MET A 141 7.53 8.32 -10.55
N SER A 142 7.16 9.08 -11.57
CA SER A 142 7.65 8.91 -12.94
C SER A 142 7.42 7.50 -13.52
N GLY A 143 6.30 6.86 -13.13
CA GLY A 143 5.96 5.51 -13.56
C GLY A 143 6.84 4.42 -12.96
N LEU A 144 7.58 4.70 -11.88
CA LEU A 144 8.47 3.73 -11.25
C LEU A 144 7.68 2.52 -10.72
N ILE A 145 8.08 1.34 -11.18
CA ILE A 145 7.68 0.06 -10.61
C ILE A 145 8.95 -0.73 -10.31
N VAL A 146 9.07 -1.22 -9.07
CA VAL A 146 10.12 -2.14 -8.65
C VAL A 146 9.51 -3.38 -8.04
N THR A 147 10.14 -4.53 -8.29
CA THR A 147 9.67 -5.81 -7.79
C THR A 147 10.74 -6.63 -7.11
N SER A 148 10.34 -7.48 -6.18
CA SER A 148 11.23 -8.35 -5.42
C SER A 148 10.51 -9.62 -4.99
N SER A 149 11.17 -10.77 -4.96
CA SER A 149 10.61 -12.00 -4.39
C SER A 149 10.91 -12.17 -2.90
N ASP A 150 11.87 -11.43 -2.36
CA ASP A 150 12.40 -11.62 -1.00
C ASP A 150 12.44 -10.33 -0.16
N GLY A 151 12.21 -9.17 -0.77
CA GLY A 151 12.28 -7.84 -0.16
C GLY A 151 13.70 -7.29 -0.03
N LEU A 152 14.72 -8.04 -0.44
CA LEU A 152 16.13 -7.70 -0.31
C LEU A 152 16.75 -7.37 -1.68
N VAL A 153 16.35 -8.09 -2.73
CA VAL A 153 16.83 -7.82 -4.09
C VAL A 153 15.66 -7.31 -4.93
N TRP A 154 15.80 -6.09 -5.44
CA TRP A 154 14.76 -5.41 -6.21
C TRP A 154 15.18 -5.18 -7.66
N SER A 155 14.24 -5.35 -8.57
CA SER A 155 14.42 -5.12 -10.01
C SER A 155 13.42 -4.08 -10.51
N VAL A 156 13.88 -3.15 -11.35
CA VAL A 156 13.02 -2.15 -12.01
C VAL A 156 12.24 -2.83 -13.13
N GLN A 157 10.94 -2.55 -13.22
CA GLN A 157 10.06 -3.01 -14.29
C GLN A 157 9.64 -1.85 -15.20
N SER A 158 9.42 -2.14 -16.48
CA SER A 158 8.85 -1.17 -17.40
C SER A 158 7.35 -1.06 -17.17
N SER A 159 6.87 0.14 -16.83
CA SER A 159 5.44 0.43 -16.66
C SER A 159 4.76 0.91 -17.95
N GLY A 160 5.55 1.39 -18.92
CA GLY A 160 5.05 2.01 -20.15
C GLY A 160 4.45 3.41 -19.98
N VAL A 161 4.57 4.01 -18.79
CA VAL A 161 4.03 5.35 -18.48
C VAL A 161 5.08 6.21 -17.77
N SER A 162 4.91 7.53 -17.84
CA SER A 162 5.75 8.51 -17.13
C SER A 162 5.02 9.23 -16.00
N THR A 163 3.73 8.93 -15.80
CA THR A 163 2.88 9.49 -14.75
C THR A 163 3.20 8.88 -13.40
N SER A 164 3.00 9.62 -12.31
CA SER A 164 3.25 9.07 -10.96
C SER A 164 2.21 8.01 -10.59
N LEU A 165 2.67 6.90 -10.01
CA LEU A 165 1.84 5.82 -9.49
C LEU A 165 1.76 5.95 -7.96
N TYR A 166 0.55 6.04 -7.42
CA TYR A 166 0.31 6.35 -6.01
C TYR A 166 -0.21 5.19 -5.18
N ALA A 167 -0.74 4.15 -5.81
CA ALA A 167 -1.36 3.04 -5.14
C ALA A 167 -1.06 1.72 -5.87
N VAL A 168 -0.88 0.65 -5.11
CA VAL A 168 -0.81 -0.72 -5.63
C VAL A 168 -1.61 -1.66 -4.73
N ALA A 169 -2.35 -2.57 -5.34
CA ALA A 169 -3.12 -3.58 -4.62
C ALA A 169 -2.94 -4.96 -5.23
N THR A 170 -2.82 -5.96 -4.36
CA THR A 170 -2.91 -7.38 -4.74
C THR A 170 -4.37 -7.73 -5.00
N THR A 171 -4.64 -8.39 -6.11
CA THR A 171 -5.94 -8.88 -6.55
C THR A 171 -5.90 -10.39 -6.75
N THR A 172 -7.03 -11.03 -7.07
CA THR A 172 -7.04 -12.47 -7.36
C THR A 172 -6.25 -12.86 -8.60
N ASP A 173 -5.97 -11.91 -9.50
CA ASP A 173 -5.33 -12.16 -10.80
C ASP A 173 -3.92 -11.59 -10.88
N GLY A 174 -3.34 -11.14 -9.77
CA GLY A 174 -2.04 -10.46 -9.70
C GLY A 174 -2.16 -9.07 -9.08
N PHE A 175 -1.55 -8.06 -9.69
CA PHE A 175 -1.47 -6.70 -9.16
C PHE A 175 -2.20 -5.69 -10.03
N VAL A 176 -2.72 -4.65 -9.38
CA VAL A 176 -3.23 -3.45 -10.03
C VAL A 176 -2.57 -2.23 -9.39
N CYS A 177 -2.13 -1.28 -10.22
CA CYS A 177 -1.54 -0.01 -9.81
C CYS A 177 -2.35 1.16 -10.35
N GLY A 178 -2.49 2.21 -9.54
CA GLY A 178 -3.25 3.41 -9.86
C GLY A 178 -2.39 4.66 -9.70
N GLY A 179 -2.62 5.67 -10.53
CA GLY A 179 -1.81 6.87 -10.55
C GLY A 179 -2.50 8.11 -11.10
N GLU A 180 -1.67 9.10 -11.39
CA GLU A 180 -2.05 10.41 -11.94
C GLU A 180 -2.85 10.29 -13.24
N GLY A 181 -3.80 11.20 -13.45
CA GLY A 181 -4.58 11.25 -14.70
C GLY A 181 -5.52 10.06 -14.91
N GLY A 182 -5.86 9.33 -13.84
CA GLY A 182 -6.62 8.08 -13.95
C GLY A 182 -5.78 6.92 -14.50
N THR A 183 -4.45 6.98 -14.47
CA THR A 183 -3.61 5.86 -14.91
C THR A 183 -3.94 4.60 -14.11
N LEU A 184 -4.28 3.50 -14.80
CA LEU A 184 -4.49 2.19 -14.22
C LEU A 184 -3.65 1.16 -14.98
N LEU A 185 -2.79 0.43 -14.26
CA LEU A 185 -1.98 -0.65 -14.81
C LEU A 185 -2.32 -1.97 -14.12
N ALA A 186 -2.30 -3.07 -14.85
CA ALA A 186 -2.47 -4.42 -14.30
C ALA A 186 -1.33 -5.34 -14.73
N SER A 187 -0.99 -6.29 -13.85
CA SER A 187 0.02 -7.31 -14.12
C SER A 187 -0.31 -8.61 -13.40
N ALA A 188 -0.28 -9.73 -14.13
CA ALA A 188 -0.53 -11.05 -13.55
C ALA A 188 0.73 -11.69 -12.93
N ASP A 189 1.91 -11.22 -13.32
CA ASP A 189 3.21 -11.81 -12.98
C ASP A 189 4.17 -10.81 -12.31
N ALA A 190 3.71 -9.59 -12.04
CA ALA A 190 4.49 -8.45 -11.55
C ALA A 190 5.61 -7.97 -12.49
N MET A 191 5.78 -8.57 -13.67
CA MET A 191 6.87 -8.26 -14.62
C MET A 191 6.34 -7.53 -15.84
N LEU A 192 5.23 -8.00 -16.42
CA LEU A 192 4.60 -7.38 -17.57
C LEU A 192 3.39 -6.55 -17.13
N TRP A 193 3.46 -5.24 -17.37
CA TRP A 193 2.41 -4.29 -17.01
C TRP A 193 1.64 -3.84 -18.24
N ARG A 194 0.32 -3.80 -18.13
CA ARG A 194 -0.59 -3.36 -19.20
C ARG A 194 -1.47 -2.23 -18.70
N SER A 195 -1.62 -1.20 -19.52
CA SER A 195 -2.59 -0.14 -19.26
C SER A 195 -4.01 -0.66 -19.45
N GLU A 196 -4.88 -0.36 -18.48
CA GLU A 196 -6.31 -0.60 -18.53
C GLU A 196 -7.05 0.75 -18.62
N GLY A 197 -8.06 0.84 -19.47
CA GLY A 197 -8.89 2.03 -19.57
C GLY A 197 -9.81 2.17 -18.36
N VAL A 198 -9.88 3.37 -17.78
CA VAL A 198 -10.84 3.71 -16.72
C VAL A 198 -11.70 4.90 -17.15
N PRO A 199 -12.97 4.98 -16.70
CA PRO A 199 -13.88 6.07 -17.06
C PRO A 199 -13.64 7.33 -16.22
N THR A 200 -12.38 7.68 -15.96
CA THR A 200 -12.00 8.89 -15.24
C THR A 200 -10.64 9.40 -15.70
N GLN A 201 -10.37 10.67 -15.46
CA GLN A 201 -9.03 11.28 -15.54
C GLN A 201 -8.57 11.76 -14.16
N SER A 202 -9.37 11.54 -13.11
CA SER A 202 -9.01 11.88 -11.73
C SER A 202 -7.94 10.91 -11.24
N THR A 203 -6.94 11.44 -10.54
CA THR A 203 -5.83 10.65 -9.99
C THR A 203 -6.35 9.55 -9.07
N ILE A 204 -5.93 8.31 -9.30
CA ILE A 204 -6.21 7.20 -8.40
C ILE A 204 -5.22 7.28 -7.24
N VAL A 205 -5.72 7.60 -6.04
CA VAL A 205 -4.90 7.83 -4.86
C VAL A 205 -4.81 6.61 -3.94
N ARG A 206 -5.80 5.72 -3.99
CA ARG A 206 -5.84 4.47 -3.22
C ARG A 206 -6.51 3.36 -3.99
N LEU A 207 -6.00 2.15 -3.82
CA LEU A 207 -6.59 0.92 -4.31
C LEU A 207 -6.82 -0.03 -3.14
N VAL A 208 -8.00 -0.64 -3.07
CA VAL A 208 -8.35 -1.61 -2.04
C VAL A 208 -8.97 -2.83 -2.71
N ALA A 209 -8.32 -3.98 -2.61
CA ALA A 209 -8.86 -5.23 -3.11
C ALA A 209 -9.62 -6.00 -2.01
N ALA A 210 -10.77 -6.54 -2.36
CA ALA A 210 -11.62 -7.33 -1.49
C ALA A 210 -12.31 -8.44 -2.31
N GLY A 211 -11.78 -9.67 -2.20
CA GLY A 211 -12.22 -10.78 -3.03
C GLY A 211 -12.02 -10.51 -4.52
N HIS A 212 -13.07 -10.66 -5.33
CA HIS A 212 -13.03 -10.42 -6.77
C HIS A 212 -13.21 -8.95 -7.18
N ARG A 213 -13.23 -8.03 -6.22
CA ARG A 213 -13.41 -6.60 -6.47
C ARG A 213 -12.18 -5.82 -6.06
N THR A 214 -11.87 -4.79 -6.83
CA THR A 214 -10.91 -3.75 -6.47
C THR A 214 -11.62 -2.41 -6.52
N LEU A 215 -11.57 -1.69 -5.41
CA LEU A 215 -12.07 -0.32 -5.29
C LEU A 215 -10.91 0.64 -5.57
N ALA A 216 -11.15 1.64 -6.41
CA ALA A 216 -10.22 2.73 -6.65
C ALA A 216 -10.84 4.03 -6.12
N VAL A 217 -10.15 4.68 -5.18
CA VAL A 217 -10.54 6.00 -4.66
C VAL A 217 -9.73 7.04 -5.42
N THR A 218 -10.41 8.07 -5.91
CA THR A 218 -9.79 9.12 -6.72
C THR A 218 -9.69 10.45 -5.98
N SER A 219 -8.83 11.36 -6.47
CA SER A 219 -8.55 12.65 -5.83
C SER A 219 -9.74 13.60 -5.73
N ASP A 220 -10.74 13.44 -6.60
CA ASP A 220 -12.02 14.18 -6.58
C ASP A 220 -13.10 13.50 -5.71
N GLY A 221 -12.73 12.44 -4.97
CA GLY A 221 -13.63 11.74 -4.05
C GLY A 221 -14.51 10.68 -4.69
N SER A 222 -14.37 10.42 -5.99
CA SER A 222 -15.09 9.32 -6.64
C SER A 222 -14.54 7.96 -6.21
N VAL A 223 -15.40 6.93 -6.28
CA VAL A 223 -15.01 5.54 -6.05
C VAL A 223 -15.39 4.71 -7.26
N LEU A 224 -14.40 4.13 -7.93
CA LEU A 224 -14.59 3.19 -9.03
C LEU A 224 -14.50 1.76 -8.53
N VAL A 225 -15.24 0.85 -9.17
CA VAL A 225 -15.24 -0.57 -8.85
C VAL A 225 -14.80 -1.35 -10.07
N ARG A 226 -13.68 -2.07 -9.95
CA ARG A 226 -13.21 -3.08 -10.89
C ARG A 226 -13.64 -4.46 -10.37
N THR A 227 -14.24 -5.27 -11.22
CA THR A 227 -14.60 -6.67 -10.90
C THR A 227 -13.82 -7.59 -11.81
N CYS A 228 -13.12 -8.57 -11.24
CA CYS A 228 -12.62 -9.70 -12.03
C CYS A 228 -13.80 -10.65 -12.30
N GLU A 229 -14.17 -10.81 -13.56
CA GLU A 229 -15.08 -11.89 -13.93
C GLU A 229 -14.31 -13.21 -13.92
N GLN A 230 -14.70 -14.15 -13.05
CA GLN A 230 -14.37 -15.53 -13.34
C GLN A 230 -15.02 -15.89 -14.67
N LEU A 231 -14.20 -16.30 -15.64
CA LEU A 231 -14.65 -17.00 -16.84
C LEU A 231 -15.65 -18.07 -16.41
N HIS A 232 -16.94 -17.77 -16.53
CA HIS A 232 -17.96 -18.79 -16.49
C HIS A 232 -17.59 -19.74 -17.62
N ARG A 233 -17.18 -20.97 -17.26
CA ARG A 233 -17.01 -22.06 -18.21
C ARG A 233 -18.18 -21.98 -19.19
N PRO A 234 -17.96 -21.90 -20.52
CA PRO A 234 -19.07 -21.90 -21.44
C PRO A 234 -19.88 -23.16 -21.13
N ARG A 235 -21.15 -22.99 -20.74
CA ARG A 235 -22.09 -24.10 -20.65
C ARG A 235 -22.11 -24.72 -22.04
N ARG A 236 -21.33 -25.79 -22.25
CA ARG A 236 -21.53 -26.71 -23.36
C ARG A 236 -22.90 -27.33 -23.09
N HIS A 237 -23.95 -26.71 -23.62
CA HIS A 237 -25.17 -27.42 -23.92
C HIS A 237 -24.78 -28.44 -25.00
N LEU A 238 -24.44 -29.65 -24.56
CA LEU A 238 -24.46 -30.84 -25.39
C LEU A 238 -25.91 -31.00 -25.85
N VAL A 239 -26.18 -30.58 -27.09
CA VAL A 239 -27.38 -31.01 -27.81
C VAL A 239 -27.14 -32.50 -28.11
N HIS A 240 -27.81 -33.37 -27.37
CA HIS A 240 -28.01 -34.74 -27.82
C HIS A 240 -29.21 -34.74 -28.79
N LEU A 241 -28.93 -35.02 -30.05
CA LEU A 241 -29.82 -35.72 -30.99
C LEU A 241 -29.15 -37.09 -31.22
N PRO A 242 -29.87 -38.21 -31.44
CA PRO A 242 -31.22 -38.33 -31.98
C PRO A 242 -32.29 -38.82 -30.98
#